data_AF-A0A1H9EY93-F1
#
_entry.id   AF-A0A1H9EY93-F1
#
_cell.length_a   1.000
_cell.length_b   1.000
_cell.length_c   1.000
_cell.angle_alpha   90.00
_cell.angle_beta   90.00
_cell.angle_gamma   90.00
#
_symmetry.space_group_name_H-M   'P 1'
#
loop_
_entity.id
_entity.type
_entity.pdbx_description
1 polymer ?
#
loop_
_entity_poly.entity_id
_entity_poly.type
_entity_poly.pdbx_seq_one_letter_code
_entity_poly.pdbx_strand_id
1 'polypeptide(L)'
;MTFYRIHTADIAYITQQPRGLFTAIGKLVDSKTLTEEETAEYWKNREYFEKVLPVPPFYEQGNPEHATTWFKDTPQGNDIYRQMTFYREMAKKYGLKLYMSKCSEVPGEIIYEDDFQIAVKNLKENIQIEVVEV
;
A
#
# COMPACT_ATOMS: atom_id res chain seq x y z
N MET A 1 12.81 -11.57 9.30
CA MET A 1 12.24 -11.29 7.96
C MET A 1 11.89 -9.83 7.95
N THR A 2 12.28 -9.09 6.91
CA THR A 2 11.96 -7.66 6.82
C THR A 2 10.59 -7.49 6.16
N PHE A 3 9.84 -6.51 6.64
CA PHE A 3 8.57 -6.09 6.05
C PHE A 3 8.66 -4.62 5.69
N TYR A 4 7.99 -4.22 4.62
CA TYR A 4 7.95 -2.82 4.22
C TYR A 4 6.61 -2.38 3.67
N ARG A 5 6.34 -1.08 3.76
CA ARG A 5 5.10 -0.48 3.28
C ARG A 5 5.38 0.83 2.59
N ILE A 6 4.76 1.04 1.43
CA ILE A 6 4.81 2.30 0.69
C ILE A 6 3.56 3.11 0.97
N HIS A 7 3.74 4.34 1.42
CA HIS A 7 2.65 5.21 1.80
C HIS A 7 2.98 6.68 1.56
N THR A 8 1.96 7.53 1.60
CA THR A 8 2.14 8.98 1.69
C THR A 8 2.13 9.43 3.15
N ALA A 9 2.29 10.73 3.41
CA ALA A 9 2.09 11.30 4.75
C ALA A 9 0.61 11.53 5.11
N ASP A 10 -0.32 11.39 4.15
CA ASP A 10 -1.78 11.54 4.40
C ASP A 10 -2.25 10.42 5.33
N ILE A 11 -2.92 10.77 6.43
CA ILE A 11 -3.45 9.77 7.37
C ILE A 11 -4.80 9.26 6.87
N ALA A 12 -4.94 7.94 6.73
CA ALA A 12 -6.18 7.33 6.31
C ALA A 12 -7.20 7.29 7.46
N TYR A 13 -8.42 7.78 7.21
CA TYR A 13 -9.49 7.87 8.21
C TYR A 13 -9.82 6.52 8.87
N ILE A 14 -9.83 5.42 8.11
CA ILE A 14 -10.16 4.09 8.66
C ILE A 14 -9.04 3.59 9.55
N THR A 15 -7.79 3.55 9.08
CA THR A 15 -6.70 2.88 9.80
C THR A 15 -6.02 3.77 10.83
N GLN A 16 -6.22 5.10 10.76
CA GLN A 16 -5.44 6.10 11.50
C GLN A 16 -3.92 5.97 11.27
N GLN A 17 -3.54 5.41 10.11
CA GLN A 17 -2.16 5.18 9.68
C GLN A 17 -1.89 5.94 8.38
N PRO A 18 -0.62 6.22 8.04
CA PRO A 18 -0.25 6.77 6.74
C PRO A 18 -0.88 5.97 5.58
N ARG A 19 -1.37 6.64 4.54
CA ARG A 19 -2.17 6.04 3.48
C ARG A 19 -1.32 5.27 2.48
N GLY A 20 -1.69 4.02 2.22
CA GLY A 20 -0.95 3.15 1.29
C GLY A 20 -1.07 3.60 -0.18
N LEU A 21 -0.06 3.26 -0.98
CA LEU A 21 0.13 3.71 -2.36
C LEU A 21 -1.13 3.59 -3.24
N PHE A 22 -1.76 2.41 -3.34
CA PHE A 22 -2.95 2.21 -4.17
C PHE A 22 -4.09 3.18 -3.81
N THR A 23 -4.38 3.31 -2.52
CA THR A 23 -5.45 4.20 -2.04
C THR A 23 -5.09 5.67 -2.16
N ALA A 24 -3.80 6.03 -2.11
CA ALA A 24 -3.35 7.39 -2.31
C ALA A 24 -3.56 7.84 -3.76
N ILE A 25 -3.22 6.99 -4.73
CA ILE A 25 -3.48 7.27 -6.15
C ILE A 25 -4.97 7.18 -6.47
N GLY A 26 -5.70 6.23 -5.87
CA GLY A 26 -7.16 6.15 -6.00
C GLY A 26 -7.86 7.44 -5.58
N LYS A 27 -7.39 8.13 -4.53
CA LYS A 27 -7.94 9.45 -4.16
C LYS A 27 -7.81 10.50 -5.26
N LEU A 28 -6.76 10.46 -6.09
CA LEU A 28 -6.60 11.39 -7.22
C LEU A 28 -7.66 11.15 -8.31
N VAL A 29 -8.04 9.88 -8.49
CA VAL A 29 -9.14 9.48 -9.38
C VAL A 29 -10.46 9.98 -8.80
N ASP A 30 -10.73 9.69 -7.52
CA ASP A 30 -11.96 10.07 -6.84
C ASP A 30 -12.15 11.61 -6.80
N SER A 31 -11.06 12.37 -6.67
CA SER A 31 -11.08 13.83 -6.67
C SER A 31 -11.10 14.45 -8.07
N LYS A 32 -11.15 13.64 -9.15
CA LYS A 32 -11.12 14.09 -10.55
C LYS A 32 -9.90 14.96 -10.89
N THR A 33 -8.76 14.65 -10.28
CA THR A 33 -7.50 15.37 -10.50
C THR A 33 -6.74 14.84 -11.73
N LEU A 34 -6.98 13.58 -12.10
CA LEU A 34 -6.37 12.92 -13.25
C LEU A 34 -7.05 13.29 -14.57
N THR A 35 -6.32 13.24 -15.68
CA THR A 35 -6.94 13.29 -17.02
C THR A 35 -7.76 12.02 -17.28
N GLU A 36 -8.55 12.04 -18.35
CA GLU A 36 -9.30 10.86 -18.79
C GLU A 36 -8.36 9.72 -19.18
N GLU A 37 -7.25 10.00 -19.87
CA GLU A 37 -6.28 8.95 -20.25
C GLU A 37 -5.60 8.33 -19.03
N GLU A 38 -5.23 9.14 -18.05
CA GLU A 38 -4.61 8.66 -16.81
C GLU A 38 -5.58 7.86 -15.95
N THR A 39 -6.85 8.28 -15.93
CA THR A 39 -7.90 7.53 -15.26
C THR A 39 -8.08 6.16 -15.92
N ALA A 40 -8.10 6.10 -17.24
CA ALA A 40 -8.16 4.83 -17.98
C ALA A 40 -6.94 3.94 -17.69
N GLU A 41 -5.73 4.49 -17.70
CA GLU A 41 -4.51 3.72 -17.41
C GLU A 41 -4.46 3.28 -15.93
N TYR A 42 -4.98 4.08 -14.99
CA TYR A 42 -5.15 3.69 -13.60
C TYR A 42 -6.04 2.45 -13.46
N TRP A 43 -7.19 2.42 -14.13
CA TRP A 43 -8.12 1.29 -14.03
C TRP A 43 -7.52 0.02 -14.65
N LYS A 44 -6.78 0.15 -15.75
CA LYS A 44 -6.03 -0.96 -16.36
C LYS A 44 -4.94 -1.52 -15.43
N ASN A 45 -4.18 -0.64 -14.76
CA ASN A 45 -3.19 -1.07 -13.77
C ASN A 45 -3.87 -1.74 -12.57
N ARG A 46 -4.99 -1.19 -12.09
CA ARG A 46 -5.74 -1.77 -10.98
C ARG A 46 -6.25 -3.17 -11.32
N GLU A 47 -6.86 -3.36 -12.48
CA GLU A 47 -7.32 -4.66 -12.94
C GLU A 47 -6.17 -5.68 -13.04
N TYR A 48 -4.99 -5.24 -13.49
CA TYR A 48 -3.79 -6.09 -13.51
C TYR A 48 -3.38 -6.52 -12.09
N PHE A 49 -3.26 -5.58 -11.15
CA PHE A 49 -2.84 -5.90 -9.78
C PHE A 49 -3.88 -6.74 -9.03
N GLU A 50 -5.18 -6.56 -9.27
CA GLU A 50 -6.23 -7.42 -8.70
C GLU A 50 -6.13 -8.89 -9.19
N LYS A 51 -5.42 -9.15 -10.31
CA LYS A 51 -5.16 -10.52 -10.81
C LYS A 51 -3.86 -11.12 -10.26
N VAL A 52 -2.83 -10.31 -10.03
CA VAL A 52 -1.47 -10.80 -9.67
C VAL A 52 -1.13 -10.64 -8.19
N LEU A 53 -1.82 -9.74 -7.48
CA LEU A 53 -1.68 -9.51 -6.06
C LEU A 53 -3.00 -9.89 -5.37
N PRO A 54 -3.01 -10.95 -4.54
CA PRO A 54 -4.20 -11.33 -3.80
C PRO A 54 -4.79 -10.14 -3.02
N VAL A 55 -6.10 -9.96 -3.12
CA VAL A 55 -6.83 -8.95 -2.35
C VAL A 55 -7.24 -9.58 -1.01
N PRO A 56 -6.78 -9.06 0.14
CA PRO A 56 -7.19 -9.59 1.43
C PRO A 56 -8.72 -9.58 1.62
N PRO A 57 -9.36 -10.68 2.06
CA PRO A 57 -10.83 -10.80 2.13
C PRO A 57 -11.50 -9.75 3.04
N PHE A 58 -10.80 -9.25 4.05
CA PHE A 58 -11.37 -8.22 4.95
C PHE A 58 -11.66 -6.89 4.22
N TYR A 59 -11.11 -6.66 3.03
CA TYR A 59 -11.47 -5.49 2.22
C TYR A 59 -12.89 -5.56 1.67
N GLU A 60 -13.48 -6.75 1.51
CA GLU A 60 -14.89 -6.91 1.09
C GLU A 60 -15.86 -6.28 2.10
N GLN A 61 -15.46 -6.21 3.36
CA GLN A 61 -16.23 -5.60 4.46
C GLN A 61 -15.80 -4.17 4.77
N GLY A 62 -14.95 -3.56 3.93
CA GLY A 62 -14.46 -2.21 4.14
C GLY A 62 -13.35 -2.08 5.19
N ASN A 63 -12.60 -3.16 5.46
CA ASN A 63 -11.51 -3.19 6.44
C ASN A 63 -11.93 -2.85 7.89
N PRO A 64 -12.86 -3.63 8.50
CA PRO A 64 -13.38 -3.38 9.84
C PRO A 64 -12.31 -3.50 10.94
N GLU A 65 -11.26 -4.28 10.69
CA GLU A 65 -10.14 -4.49 11.61
C GLU A 65 -9.08 -3.37 11.56
N HIS A 66 -9.34 -2.31 10.79
CA HIS A 66 -8.43 -1.17 10.63
C HIS A 66 -7.00 -1.57 10.20
N ALA A 67 -6.88 -2.68 9.47
CA ALA A 67 -5.60 -3.31 9.17
C ALA A 67 -4.80 -2.54 8.12
N THR A 68 -3.46 -2.68 8.18
CA THR A 68 -2.53 -2.19 7.17
C THR A 68 -1.76 -3.33 6.54
N THR A 69 -1.55 -3.27 5.23
CA THR A 69 -0.75 -4.26 4.51
C THR A 69 0.72 -3.84 4.43
N TRP A 70 1.60 -4.84 4.54
CA TRP A 70 3.04 -4.72 4.49
C TRP A 70 3.57 -5.79 3.55
N PHE A 71 4.37 -5.41 2.56
CA PHE A 71 5.09 -6.36 1.72
C PHE A 71 6.14 -7.10 2.53
N LYS A 72 6.32 -8.37 2.20
CA LYS A 72 7.46 -9.16 2.64
C LYS A 72 8.66 -8.77 1.78
N ASP A 73 9.82 -8.57 2.41
CA ASP A 73 11.09 -8.40 1.70
C ASP A 73 11.59 -9.76 1.18
N THR A 74 10.87 -10.28 0.19
CA THR A 74 11.12 -11.54 -0.51
C THR A 74 11.20 -11.29 -2.02
N PRO A 75 11.77 -12.20 -2.82
CA PRO A 75 11.80 -12.05 -4.28
C PRO A 75 10.41 -11.76 -4.88
N GLN A 76 9.36 -12.43 -4.39
CA GLN A 76 7.98 -12.29 -4.83
C GLN A 76 7.39 -10.92 -4.45
N GLY A 77 7.47 -10.53 -3.17
CA GLY A 77 6.97 -9.22 -2.71
C GLY A 77 7.69 -8.06 -3.41
N ASN A 78 9.01 -8.19 -3.57
CA ASN A 78 9.83 -7.21 -4.28
C ASN A 78 9.53 -7.14 -5.78
N ASP A 79 9.12 -8.24 -6.40
CA ASP A 79 8.70 -8.23 -7.80
C ASP A 79 7.42 -7.46 -8.02
N ILE A 80 6.41 -7.74 -7.19
CA ILE A 80 5.14 -7.00 -7.23
C ILE A 80 5.37 -5.50 -7.02
N TYR A 81 6.21 -5.10 -6.05
CA TYR A 81 6.55 -3.69 -5.87
C TYR A 81 7.25 -3.07 -7.10
N ARG A 82 8.18 -3.78 -7.75
CA ARG A 82 8.87 -3.29 -8.97
C ARG A 82 7.90 -2.98 -10.10
N GLN A 83 6.82 -3.75 -10.21
CA GLN A 83 5.79 -3.56 -11.24
C GLN A 83 4.93 -2.31 -10.98
N MET A 84 4.90 -1.76 -9.76
CA MET A 84 4.10 -0.57 -9.39
C MET A 84 4.67 0.76 -9.90
N THR A 85 5.40 0.75 -11.01
CA THR A 85 6.01 1.95 -11.59
C THR A 85 4.97 3.02 -11.94
N PHE A 86 3.82 2.61 -12.49
CA PHE A 86 2.71 3.54 -12.78
C PHE A 86 2.33 4.37 -11.55
N TYR A 87 2.05 3.72 -10.40
CA TYR A 87 1.63 4.43 -9.20
C TYR A 87 2.70 5.38 -8.65
N ARG A 88 3.98 5.00 -8.74
CA ARG A 88 5.10 5.86 -8.31
C ARG A 88 5.25 7.09 -9.20
N GLU A 89 5.13 6.92 -10.51
CA GLU A 89 5.17 8.05 -11.44
C GLU A 89 3.95 8.97 -11.29
N MET A 90 2.76 8.41 -11.02
CA MET A 90 1.58 9.21 -10.70
C MET A 90 1.77 10.00 -9.40
N ALA A 91 2.32 9.39 -8.35
CA ALA A 91 2.64 10.09 -7.11
C ALA A 91 3.59 11.27 -7.39
N LYS A 92 4.68 11.03 -8.11
CA LYS A 92 5.66 12.06 -8.49
C LYS A 92 5.05 13.18 -9.32
N LYS A 93 4.28 12.85 -10.37
CA LYS A 93 3.64 13.82 -11.27
C LYS A 93 2.74 14.78 -10.51
N TYR A 94 1.99 14.28 -9.54
CA TYR A 94 1.03 15.06 -8.76
C TYR A 94 1.61 15.61 -7.44
N GLY A 95 2.92 15.48 -7.21
CA GLY A 95 3.59 16.04 -6.04
C GLY A 95 3.31 15.30 -4.73
N LEU A 96 2.87 14.03 -4.80
CA LEU A 96 2.69 13.18 -3.62
C LEU A 96 4.05 12.59 -3.23
N LYS A 97 4.57 13.01 -2.09
CA LYS A 97 5.74 12.38 -1.47
C LYS A 97 5.42 10.96 -1.04
N LEU A 98 6.27 10.02 -1.43
CA LEU A 98 6.20 8.64 -0.99
C LEU A 98 7.24 8.38 0.10
N TYR A 99 6.86 7.51 1.01
CA TYR A 99 7.70 7.02 2.09
C TYR A 99 7.66 5.51 2.11
N MET A 100 8.79 4.91 2.47
CA MET A 100 8.92 3.50 2.73
C MET A 100 9.19 3.30 4.21
N SER A 101 8.21 2.74 4.92
CA SER A 101 8.38 2.23 6.28
C SER A 101 8.94 0.81 6.22
N LYS A 102 9.94 0.48 7.03
CA LYS A 102 10.55 -0.86 7.12
C LYS A 102 10.71 -1.31 8.58
N CYS A 103 10.48 -2.59 8.83
CA CYS A 103 10.76 -3.22 10.14
C CYS A 103 11.29 -4.65 9.97
N SER A 104 12.13 -5.10 10.90
CA SER A 104 12.76 -6.43 10.87
C SER A 104 11.98 -7.52 11.62
N GLU A 105 10.84 -7.17 12.20
CA GLU A 105 9.91 -8.05 12.89
C GLU A 105 8.47 -7.79 12.43
N VAL A 106 7.55 -8.70 12.74
CA VAL A 106 6.12 -8.52 12.43
C VAL A 106 5.58 -7.28 13.16
N PRO A 107 5.03 -6.28 12.46
CA PRO A 107 4.69 -4.98 13.04
C PRO A 107 3.43 -4.96 13.93
N GLY A 108 2.61 -6.01 13.88
CA GLY A 108 1.37 -6.11 14.67
C GLY A 108 0.82 -7.53 14.69
N GLU A 109 -0.47 -7.68 14.98
CA GLU A 109 -1.19 -8.94 14.90
C GLU A 109 -1.54 -9.28 13.45
N ILE A 110 -1.01 -10.38 12.92
CA ILE A 110 -1.31 -10.84 11.55
C ILE A 110 -2.76 -11.34 11.49
N ILE A 111 -3.54 -10.77 10.57
CA ILE A 111 -4.90 -11.23 10.25
C ILE A 111 -5.02 -11.80 8.85
N TYR A 112 -3.96 -11.66 8.04
CA TYR A 112 -3.87 -12.17 6.68
C TYR A 112 -2.41 -12.28 6.25
N GLU A 113 -2.08 -13.31 5.49
CA GLU A 113 -0.76 -13.55 4.94
C GLU A 113 -0.86 -14.29 3.60
N ASP A 114 -0.10 -13.82 2.60
CA ASP A 114 0.11 -14.48 1.30
C ASP A 114 1.61 -14.47 0.95
N ASP A 115 2.00 -14.90 -0.25
CA ASP A 115 3.42 -14.96 -0.67
C ASP A 115 4.11 -13.59 -0.79
N PHE A 116 3.34 -12.50 -0.91
CA PHE A 116 3.79 -11.14 -1.20
C PHE A 116 3.72 -10.22 0.02
N GLN A 117 2.71 -10.37 0.88
CA GLN A 117 2.36 -9.42 1.92
C GLN A 117 1.75 -10.08 3.17
N ILE A 118 1.73 -9.31 4.25
CA ILE A 118 0.92 -9.54 5.44
C ILE A 118 -0.06 -8.38 5.62
N ALA A 119 -1.20 -8.63 6.23
CA ALA A 119 -2.01 -7.56 6.82
C ALA A 119 -1.99 -7.68 8.34
N VAL A 120 -1.74 -6.55 9.00
CA VAL A 120 -1.69 -6.48 10.45
C VAL A 120 -2.68 -5.48 11.01
N LYS A 121 -3.24 -5.80 12.17
CA LYS A 121 -3.91 -4.85 13.08
C LYS A 121 -3.08 -4.67 14.34
N ASN A 122 -3.48 -3.76 15.22
CA ASN A 122 -2.85 -3.54 16.52
C ASN A 122 -1.32 -3.43 16.41
N LEU A 123 -0.84 -2.41 15.68
CA LEU A 123 0.58 -2.12 15.57
C LEU A 123 1.22 -2.10 16.96
N LYS A 124 2.31 -2.83 17.14
CA LYS A 124 3.02 -2.90 18.42
C LYS A 124 3.55 -1.52 18.76
N GLU A 125 3.31 -1.04 19.98
CA GLU A 125 3.73 0.30 20.41
C GLU A 125 5.25 0.51 20.35
N ASN A 126 6.03 -0.55 20.58
CA ASN A 126 7.49 -0.50 20.65
C ASN A 126 8.19 -0.97 19.36
N ILE A 127 7.45 -1.14 18.27
CA ILE A 127 8.01 -1.56 16.98
C ILE A 127 9.03 -0.53 16.49
N GLN A 128 10.20 -1.01 16.10
CA GLN A 128 11.19 -0.17 15.42
C GLN A 128 10.85 -0.13 13.92
N ILE A 129 10.38 1.03 13.45
CA ILE A 129 10.09 1.28 12.04
C ILE A 129 11.05 2.36 11.54
N GLU A 130 11.89 2.01 10.59
CA GLU A 130 12.67 2.97 9.81
C GLU A 130 11.78 3.56 8.72
N VAL A 131 11.77 4.88 8.58
CA VAL A 131 10.99 5.59 7.56
C VAL A 131 11.92 6.41 6.69
N VAL A 132 11.89 6.18 5.38
CA VAL A 132 12.67 6.93 4.39
C VAL A 132 11.77 7.47 3.28
N GLU A 133 12.04 8.68 2.78
CA GLU A 133 11.40 9.23 1.58
C GLU A 133 11.94 8.49 0.34
N VAL A 134 11.06 8.11 -0.60
CA VAL A 134 11.39 7.29 -1.79
C VAL A 134 10.83 7.84 -3.09
#